data_AF-A0A502TGW1-F1
#
_entry.id   AF-A0A502TGW1-F1
#
_cell.length_a   1.000
_cell.length_b   1.000
_cell.length_c   1.000
_cell.angle_alpha   90.00
_cell.angle_beta   90.00
_cell.angle_gamma   90.00
#
_symmetry.space_group_name_H-M   'P 1'
#
loop_
_entity.id
_entity.type
_entity.pdbx_description
1 polymer ?
#
loop_
_entity_poly.entity_id
_entity_poly.type
_entity_poly.pdbx_seq_one_letter_code
_entity_poly.pdbx_strand_id
1 'polypeptide(L)' 'MEREHAISLVTLARSAWLNGFAITADVYMRQALSCANRLQDKAAKSLIFKILNKMRPALRAALDIVAASIMRESGK' A
#
# COMPACT_ATOMS: atom_id res chain seq x y z
N MET A 1 20.85 4.24 4.00
CA MET A 1 20.19 2.97 3.64
C MET A 1 18.70 2.91 3.98
N GLU A 2 18.25 2.82 5.24
CA GLU A 2 16.79 2.65 5.54
C GLU A 2 15.90 3.79 5.02
N ARG A 3 16.37 5.04 5.08
CA ARG A 3 15.63 6.21 4.58
C ARG A 3 15.50 6.20 3.06
N GLU A 4 16.56 5.84 2.34
CA GLU A 4 16.55 5.72 0.88
C GLU A 4 15.62 4.58 0.45
N HIS A 5 15.66 3.46 1.18
CA HIS A 5 14.74 2.34 0.95
C HIS A 5 13.28 2.76 1.14
N ALA A 6 12.96 3.53 2.18
CA ALA A 6 11.61 4.07 2.38
C ALA A 6 11.15 4.96 1.21
N ILE A 7 12.05 5.79 0.66
CA ILE A 7 11.76 6.62 -0.53
C ILE A 7 11.49 5.74 -1.75
N SER A 8 12.34 4.73 -2.00
CA SER A 8 12.14 3.79 -3.10
C SER A 8 10.79 3.08 -3.01
N LEU A 9 10.37 2.66 -1.80
CA LEU A 9 9.08 2.04 -1.56
C LEU A 9 7.90 2.98 -1.88
N VAL A 10 7.98 4.26 -1.50
CA VAL A 10 6.95 5.25 -1.84
C VAL A 10 6.90 5.48 -3.36
N THR A 11 8.04 5.50 -4.04
CA THR A 11 8.11 5.62 -5.51
C THR A 11 7.47 4.41 -6.20
N LEU A 12 7.76 3.19 -5.74
CA LEU A 12 7.14 1.96 -6.25
C LEU A 12 5.63 1.94 -5.98
N ALA A 13 5.20 2.35 -4.79
CA ALA A 13 3.77 2.48 -4.46
C ALA A 13 3.05 3.42 -5.43
N ARG A 14 3.65 4.58 -5.71
CA ARG A 14 3.09 5.55 -6.68
C ARG A 14 2.99 4.96 -8.07
N SER A 15 4.04 4.27 -8.53
CA SER A 15 4.03 3.61 -9.84
C SER A 15 2.93 2.55 -9.93
N ALA A 16 2.83 1.67 -8.92
CA ALA A 16 1.78 0.65 -8.86
C ALA A 16 0.38 1.27 -8.89
N TRP A 17 0.17 2.36 -8.13
CA TRP A 17 -1.10 3.07 -8.09
C TRP A 17 -1.49 3.65 -9.45
N LEU A 18 -0.57 4.33 -10.13
CA LEU A 18 -0.82 4.92 -11.45
C LEU A 18 -1.13 3.87 -12.52
N ASN A 19 -0.67 2.63 -12.34
CA ASN A 19 -0.98 1.50 -13.23
C ASN A 19 -2.21 0.69 -12.79
N GLY A 20 -2.97 1.15 -11.80
CA GLY A 20 -4.21 0.48 -11.33
C GLY A 20 -3.99 -0.69 -10.36
N PHE A 21 -2.75 -0.95 -9.94
CA PHE A 21 -2.42 -2.02 -9.00
C PHE A 21 -2.60 -1.56 -7.54
N ALA A 22 -3.85 -1.32 -7.13
CA ALA A 22 -4.18 -0.73 -5.82
C ALA A 22 -3.67 -1.57 -4.62
N ILE A 23 -3.77 -2.90 -4.69
CA ILE A 23 -3.29 -3.81 -3.64
C ILE A 23 -1.76 -3.75 -3.53
N THR A 24 -1.05 -3.81 -4.66
CA THR A 24 0.41 -3.71 -4.71
C THR A 24 0.90 -2.37 -4.16
N ALA A 25 0.21 -1.28 -4.50
CA ALA A 25 0.52 0.04 -3.96
C ALA A 25 0.38 0.09 -2.42
N ASP A 26 -0.66 -0.52 -1.85
CA ASP A 26 -0.87 -0.59 -0.40
C ASP A 26 0.27 -1.37 0.30
N VAL A 27 0.71 -2.49 -0.28
CA VAL A 27 1.82 -3.29 0.25
C VAL A 27 3.10 -2.45 0.35
N TYR A 28 3.48 -1.75 -0.72
CA TYR A 28 4.67 -0.88 -0.71
C TYR A 28 4.54 0.28 0.29
N MET A 29 3.36 0.89 0.41
CA MET A 29 3.13 1.96 1.40
C MET A 29 3.23 1.45 2.84
N ARG A 30 2.76 0.24 3.14
CA ARG A 30 2.91 -0.38 4.47
C ARG A 30 4.35 -0.71 4.80
N GLN A 31 5.13 -1.17 3.82
CA GLN A 31 6.57 -1.37 4.00
C GLN A 31 7.29 -0.04 4.25
N ALA A 32 6.91 1.03 3.53
CA ALA A 32 7.44 2.37 3.78
C ALA A 32 7.09 2.86 5.20
N LEU A 33 5.87 2.58 5.67
CA LEU A 33 5.45 2.90 7.04
C LEU A 33 6.28 2.14 8.08
N SER A 34 6.58 0.86 7.84
CA SER A 34 7.47 0.06 8.70
C SER A 34 8.86 0.68 8.79
N CYS A 35 9.42 1.15 7.67
CA CYS A 35 10.69 1.88 7.66
C CYS A 35 10.61 3.18 8.45
N ALA A 36 9.58 4.01 8.23
CA ALA A 36 9.38 5.24 8.99
C ALA A 36 9.21 4.97 10.50
N ASN A 37 8.59 3.84 10.87
CA ASN A 37 8.48 3.40 12.26
C ASN A 37 9.83 3.09 12.90
N ARG A 38 10.67 2.29 12.23
CA ARG A 38 12.03 1.97 12.69
C ARG A 38 12.90 3.23 12.86
N LEU A 39 12.83 4.13 11.88
CA LEU A 39 13.55 5.41 11.90
C LEU A 39 12.98 6.46 12.88
N GLN A 40 11.85 6.15 13.53
CA GLN A 40 11.11 7.08 14.38
C GLN A 40 10.71 8.40 13.69
N ASP A 41 10.62 8.42 12.35
CA ASP A 41 10.29 9.62 11.56
C ASP A 41 8.79 9.93 11.64
N LYS A 42 8.40 10.82 12.55
CA LYS A 42 7.00 11.20 12.79
C LYS A 42 6.36 11.88 11.58
N ALA A 43 7.12 12.68 10.83
CA ALA A 43 6.61 13.41 9.68
C ALA A 43 6.27 12.44 8.54
N ALA A 44 7.19 11.52 8.23
CA ALA A 44 6.96 10.49 7.22
C ALA A 44 5.78 9.58 7.58
N LYS A 45 5.67 9.13 8.85
CA LYS A 45 4.53 8.33 9.32
C LYS A 45 3.20 9.04 9.06
N SER A 46 3.09 10.31 9.47
CA SER A 46 1.86 11.09 9.32
C SER A 46 1.46 11.22 7.85
N LEU A 47 2.42 11.51 6.97
CA LEU A 47 2.16 11.60 5.54
C LEU A 47 1.72 10.26 4.94
N ILE A 48 2.41 9.17 5.27
CA ILE A 48 2.08 7.82 4.80
C ILE A 48 0.68 7.42 5.26
N PHE A 49 0.30 7.68 6.51
CA PHE A 49 -1.05 7.43 7.01
C PHE A 49 -2.12 8.21 6.24
N LYS A 50 -1.88 9.48 5.92
CA LYS A 50 -2.81 10.28 5.11
C LYS A 50 -3.00 9.68 3.71
N ILE A 51 -1.93 9.20 3.09
CA ILE A 51 -1.98 8.55 1.77
C ILE A 51 -2.75 7.23 1.85
N LEU A 52 -2.43 6.36 2.81
CA LEU A 52 -3.13 5.10 3.04
C LEU A 52 -4.64 5.30 3.26
N ASN A 53 -5.02 6.33 4.02
CA ASN A 53 -6.43 6.67 4.23
C ASN A 53 -7.14 7.06 2.92
N LYS A 54 -6.47 7.81 2.03
CA LYS A 54 -7.01 8.19 0.72
C LYS A 54 -7.13 6.99 -0.23
N MET A 55 -6.21 6.02 -0.13
CA MET A 55 -6.22 4.80 -0.96
C MET A 55 -7.30 3.80 -0.53
N ARG A 56 -7.77 3.88 0.73
CA ARG A 56 -8.67 2.88 1.35
C ARG A 56 -9.91 2.53 0.51
N PRO A 57 -10.66 3.46 -0.10
CA PRO A 57 -11.84 3.10 -0.88
C PRO A 57 -11.50 2.22 -2.10
N ALA A 58 -10.47 2.59 -2.85
CA ALA A 58 -10.02 1.82 -4.02
C ALA A 58 -9.44 0.45 -3.60
N LEU A 59 -8.68 0.42 -2.51
CA LEU A 59 -8.16 -0.84 -1.96
C LEU A 59 -9.30 -1.78 -1.57
N ARG A 60 -10.35 -1.26 -0.94
CA ARG A 60 -11.50 -2.08 -0.53
C ARG A 60 -12.20 -2.69 -1.74
N ALA A 61 -12.48 -1.88 -2.76
CA ALA A 61 -13.08 -2.36 -4.00
C ALA A 61 -12.22 -3.46 -4.67
N ALA A 62 -10.90 -3.26 -4.73
CA ALA A 62 -9.99 -4.27 -5.28
C ALA A 62 -9.99 -5.58 -4.48
N LEU A 63 -9.97 -5.50 -3.14
CA LEU A 63 -10.03 -6.67 -2.27
C LEU A 63 -11.36 -7.42 -2.38
N ASP A 64 -12.48 -6.71 -2.51
CA ASP A 64 -13.79 -7.34 -2.66
C ASP A 64 -13.88 -8.13 -3.98
N ILE A 65 -13.27 -7.62 -5.07
CA ILE A 65 -13.16 -8.34 -6.35
C ILE A 65 -12.34 -9.62 -6.20
N VAL A 66 -11.17 -9.54 -5.53
CA VAL A 66 -10.31 -10.71 -5.29
C VAL A 66 -11.03 -11.75 -4.43
N ALA A 67 -11.69 -11.32 -3.34
CA ALA A 67 -12.44 -12.19 -2.46
C ALA A 67 -13.56 -12.93 -3.22
N ALA A 68 -14.32 -12.22 -4.05
CA ALA A 68 -15.36 -12.83 -4.89
C ALA A 68 -14.80 -13.87 -5.87
N SER A 69 -13.60 -13.65 -6.41
CA SER A 69 -12.94 -14.63 -7.29
C SER A 69 -12.54 -15.89 -6.54
N ILE A 70 -11.94 -15.77 -5.35
CA ILE A 70 -11.55 -16.91 -4.51
C ILE A 70 -12.77 -17.76 -4.13
N MET A 71 -13.88 -17.13 -3.74
CA MET A 71 -15.12 -17.84 -3.38
C MET A 71 -15.71 -18.61 -4.58
N ARG A 72 -15.63 -18.07 -5.81
CA ARG A 72 -16.08 -18.77 -7.02
C ARG A 72 -15.21 -19.98 -7.36
N GLU A 73 -13.91 -19.91 -7.13
CA GLU A 73 -12.98 -21.01 -7.39
C GLU A 73 -13.13 -22.15 -6.37
N SER A 74 -13.43 -21.81 -5.11
CA SER A 74 -13.56 -22.79 -4.00
C SER A 74 -14.89 -23.55 -3.99
N GLY A 75 -15.87 -23.15 -4.82
CA GLY A 75 -17.19 -23.77 -4.92
C GLY A 75 -17.36 -24.70 -6.13
N LYS A 76 -16.28 -25.00 -6.86
CA LYS A 76 -16.21 -26.04 -7.89
C LYS A 76 -15.49 -27.27 -7.34
#